data_AF-A0AAW9IWH2-F1
#
_entry.id   AF-A0AAW9IWH2-F1
#
_cell.length_a   1.000
_cell.length_b   1.000
_cell.length_c   1.000
_cell.angle_alpha   90.00
_cell.angle_beta   90.00
_cell.angle_gamma   90.00
#
_symmetry.space_group_name_H-M   'P 1'
#
loop_
_entity.id
_entity.type
_entity.pdbx_description
1 polymer ?
#
loop_
_entity_poly.entity_id
_entity_poly.type
_entity_poly.pdbx_seq_one_letter_code
_entity_poly.pdbx_strand_id
1 'polypeptide(L)'
;ENIARKYVQNKVETQVEKALQERQDKFMDDIKLSIIKKQKGPESAKTTKKLERLEELDSKKINKNVMSLLRPENFEEIVGQERAIKSLISKMSSPYPQHIILYGPPGVGKTSAARLALEEAKKLNFTPFDNDSEFVEVDGTTLRWDPREITNPLLGSVHDPIYQGSKKDLAEIGVPEPKTGLVT
;
A
#
# COMPACT_ATOMS: atom_id res chain seq x y z
N GLU A 1 37.05 55.53 40.10
CA GLU A 1 35.78 54.86 40.48
C GLU A 1 34.95 54.32 39.32
N ASN A 2 34.78 55.04 38.20
CA ASN A 2 33.87 54.60 37.11
C ASN A 2 34.24 53.27 36.44
N ILE A 3 35.54 52.93 36.33
CA ILE A 3 36.00 51.69 35.67
C ILE A 3 35.65 50.44 36.50
N ALA A 4 35.82 50.52 37.82
CA ALA A 4 35.52 49.40 38.73
C ALA A 4 34.01 49.09 38.78
N ARG A 5 33.17 50.14 38.82
CA ARG A 5 31.70 49.97 38.74
C ARG A 5 31.26 49.33 37.42
N LYS A 6 31.81 49.80 36.29
CA LYS A 6 31.49 49.28 34.96
C LYS A 6 31.93 47.81 34.79
N TYR A 7 33.08 47.43 35.36
CA TYR A 7 33.53 46.04 35.36
C TYR A 7 32.61 45.11 36.16
N VAL A 8 32.19 45.53 37.36
CA VAL A 8 31.25 44.77 38.19
C VAL A 8 29.89 44.66 37.50
N GLN A 9 29.40 45.75 36.91
CA GLN A 9 28.13 45.77 36.18
C GLN A 9 28.15 44.82 34.98
N ASN A 10 29.18 44.89 34.12
CA ASN A 10 29.32 43.98 32.98
C ASN A 10 29.38 42.52 33.44
N LYS A 11 30.10 42.23 34.54
CA LYS A 11 30.19 40.87 35.09
C LYS A 11 28.83 40.34 35.55
N VAL A 12 28.02 41.19 36.17
CA VAL A 12 26.64 40.86 36.57
C VAL A 12 25.76 40.66 35.34
N GLU A 13 25.84 41.55 34.34
CA GLU A 13 25.08 41.42 33.09
C GLU A 13 25.40 40.11 32.37
N THR A 14 26.68 39.73 32.23
CA THR A 14 27.07 38.46 31.61
C THR A 14 26.56 37.24 32.40
N GLN A 15 26.53 37.32 33.73
CA GLN A 15 25.96 36.24 34.56
C GLN A 15 24.44 36.13 34.40
N VAL A 16 23.73 37.27 34.29
CA VAL A 16 22.29 37.32 34.05
C VAL A 16 21.95 36.78 32.66
N GLU A 17 22.71 37.16 31.63
CA GLU A 17 22.53 36.64 30.27
C GLU A 17 22.70 35.12 30.23
N LYS A 18 23.76 34.60 30.86
CA LYS A 18 23.99 33.15 30.93
C LYS A 18 22.86 32.42 31.65
N ALA A 19 22.39 32.96 32.77
CA ALA A 19 21.28 32.38 33.53
C ALA A 19 19.94 32.42 32.75
N LEU A 20 19.70 33.49 31.99
CA LEU A 20 18.53 33.60 31.10
C LEU A 20 18.58 32.55 29.99
N GLN A 21 19.74 32.38 29.37
CA GLN A 21 19.94 31.42 28.28
C GLN A 21 19.75 29.98 28.75
N GLU A 22 20.36 29.58 29.87
CA GLU A 22 20.17 28.25 30.46
C GLU A 22 18.70 27.97 30.82
N ARG A 23 17.96 29.00 31.27
CA ARG A 23 16.55 28.86 31.62
C ARG A 23 15.66 28.75 30.39
N GLN A 24 16.00 29.47 29.31
CA GLN A 24 15.32 29.40 28.03
C GLN A 24 15.52 28.03 27.37
N ASP A 25 16.75 27.49 27.41
CA ASP A 25 17.06 26.16 26.86
C ASP A 25 16.25 25.06 27.58
N LYS A 26 16.24 25.09 28.92
CA LYS A 26 15.42 24.15 29.72
C LYS A 26 13.93 24.25 29.39
N PHE A 27 13.41 25.46 29.26
CA PHE A 27 12.01 25.68 28.91
C PHE A 27 11.67 25.15 27.50
N MET A 28 12.56 25.35 26.54
CA MET A 28 12.40 24.83 25.19
C MET A 28 12.43 23.30 25.14
N ASP A 29 13.30 22.66 25.93
CA ASP A 29 13.36 21.21 26.05
C ASP A 29 12.10 20.63 26.69
N ASP A 30 11.57 21.27 27.73
CA ASP A 30 10.30 20.89 28.36
C ASP A 30 9.13 20.99 27.37
N ILE A 31 9.09 22.07 26.56
CA ILE A 31 8.09 22.22 25.50
C ILE A 31 8.25 21.10 24.46
N LYS A 32 9.46 20.83 23.97
CA LYS A 32 9.71 19.74 22.99
C LYS A 32 9.25 18.39 23.54
N LEU A 33 9.61 18.06 24.78
CA LEU A 33 9.19 16.83 25.45
C LEU A 33 7.66 16.76 25.61
N SER A 34 7.01 17.88 25.90
CA SER A 34 5.54 17.94 26.00
C SER A 34 4.85 17.70 24.64
N ILE A 35 5.44 18.21 23.55
CA ILE A 35 4.92 18.02 22.18
C ILE A 35 5.14 16.58 21.74
N ILE A 36 6.33 16.00 21.97
CA ILE A 36 6.65 14.59 21.66
C ILE A 36 5.73 13.65 22.46
N LYS A 37 5.47 13.93 23.74
CA LYS A 37 4.52 13.13 24.54
C LYS A 37 3.07 13.25 24.07
N LYS A 38 2.66 14.42 23.54
CA LYS A 38 1.33 14.63 22.95
C LYS A 38 1.22 13.99 21.57
N GLN A 39 2.28 14.01 20.79
CA GLN A 39 2.46 13.22 19.58
C GLN A 39 2.82 11.77 19.97
N LYS A 40 1.90 11.08 20.67
CA LYS A 40 1.95 9.61 20.71
C LYS A 40 2.09 9.13 19.26
N GLY A 41 3.04 8.21 19.03
CA GLY A 41 3.27 7.65 17.71
C GLY A 41 2.01 7.04 17.08
N PRO A 42 2.10 6.52 15.85
CA PRO A 42 0.96 5.94 15.14
C PRO A 42 0.29 4.79 15.91
N GLU A 43 0.97 4.21 16.90
CA GLU A 43 0.46 3.14 17.74
C GLU A 43 -0.07 3.64 19.10
N SER A 44 -1.36 3.38 19.33
CA SER A 44 -2.11 3.66 20.54
C SER A 44 -2.74 2.37 21.06
N ALA A 45 -3.09 2.28 22.35
CA ALA A 45 -3.80 1.11 22.88
C ALA A 45 -5.08 0.75 22.08
N LYS A 46 -5.70 1.74 21.42
CA LYS A 46 -6.82 1.53 20.49
C LYS A 46 -6.40 0.86 19.17
N THR A 47 -5.23 1.18 18.62
CA THR A 47 -4.74 0.55 17.39
C THR A 47 -4.28 -0.86 17.65
N THR A 48 -3.62 -1.14 18.79
CA THR A 48 -3.24 -2.49 19.21
C THR A 48 -4.47 -3.39 19.36
N LYS A 49 -5.52 -2.90 20.03
CA LYS A 49 -6.78 -3.64 20.16
C LYS A 49 -7.50 -3.85 18.82
N LYS A 50 -7.33 -2.92 17.88
CA LYS A 50 -7.86 -3.07 16.50
C LYS A 50 -7.08 -4.13 15.73
N LEU A 51 -5.75 -4.16 15.87
CA LEU A 51 -4.88 -5.17 15.26
C LEU A 51 -5.25 -6.58 15.76
N GLU A 52 -5.34 -6.76 17.08
CA GLU A 52 -5.72 -8.03 17.69
C GLU A 52 -7.08 -8.53 17.17
N ARG A 53 -8.06 -7.62 17.04
CA ARG A 53 -9.36 -7.95 16.42
C ARG A 53 -9.25 -8.36 14.95
N LEU A 54 -8.35 -7.72 14.19
CA LEU A 54 -8.14 -8.05 12.78
C LEU A 54 -7.47 -9.43 12.65
N GLU A 55 -6.47 -9.73 13.48
CA GLU A 55 -5.82 -11.04 13.55
C GLU A 55 -6.82 -12.15 13.93
N GLU A 56 -7.72 -11.89 14.89
CA GLU A 56 -8.81 -12.81 15.21
C GLU A 56 -9.76 -13.05 14.03
N LEU A 57 -10.09 -12.01 13.25
CA LEU A 57 -10.95 -12.15 12.07
C LEU A 57 -10.25 -12.90 10.95
N ASP A 58 -8.96 -12.65 10.73
CA ASP A 58 -8.15 -13.32 9.72
C ASP A 58 -7.97 -14.82 10.01
N SER A 59 -7.91 -15.19 11.30
CA SER A 59 -7.86 -16.59 11.73
C SER A 59 -9.12 -17.41 11.36
N LYS A 60 -10.25 -16.76 11.08
CA LYS A 60 -11.53 -17.43 10.80
C LYS A 60 -11.57 -17.92 9.35
N LYS A 61 -11.22 -19.19 9.15
CA LYS A 61 -11.37 -19.86 7.86
C LYS A 61 -12.83 -20.28 7.64
N ILE A 62 -13.49 -19.69 6.66
CA ILE A 62 -14.83 -20.13 6.20
C ILE A 62 -14.66 -21.48 5.47
N ASN A 63 -15.67 -22.35 5.58
CA ASN A 63 -15.71 -23.61 4.82
C ASN A 63 -15.43 -23.34 3.34
N LYS A 64 -14.43 -24.05 2.80
CA LYS A 64 -14.09 -23.98 1.38
C LYS A 64 -15.30 -24.41 0.55
N ASN A 65 -15.69 -23.58 -0.42
CA ASN A 65 -16.75 -23.91 -1.38
C ASN A 65 -16.38 -25.20 -2.13
N VAL A 66 -17.33 -26.11 -2.37
CA VAL A 66 -17.13 -27.34 -3.16
C VAL A 66 -16.45 -27.06 -4.50
N MET A 67 -16.74 -25.92 -5.14
CA MET A 67 -16.10 -25.50 -6.39
C MET A 67 -14.58 -25.28 -6.26
N SER A 68 -14.07 -25.01 -5.07
CA SER A 68 -12.63 -24.90 -4.84
C SER A 68 -11.92 -26.26 -4.81
N LEU A 69 -12.63 -27.34 -4.47
CA LEU A 69 -12.11 -28.72 -4.51
C LEU A 69 -11.97 -29.26 -5.93
N LEU A 70 -12.72 -28.69 -6.88
CA LEU A 70 -12.66 -29.04 -8.31
C LEU A 70 -11.66 -28.19 -9.09
N ARG A 71 -10.94 -27.28 -8.43
CA ARG A 71 -9.92 -26.46 -9.10
C ARG A 71 -8.67 -27.32 -9.31
N PRO A 72 -8.01 -27.21 -10.47
CA PRO A 72 -6.75 -27.92 -10.73
C PRO A 72 -5.70 -27.67 -9.65
N GLU A 73 -5.03 -28.72 -9.18
CA GLU A 73 -3.92 -28.63 -8.21
C GLU A 73 -2.54 -28.67 -8.89
N ASN A 74 -2.48 -29.19 -10.11
CA ASN A 74 -1.26 -29.23 -10.92
C ASN A 74 -1.54 -28.86 -12.39
N PHE A 75 -0.47 -28.63 -13.16
CA PHE A 75 -0.57 -28.26 -14.57
C PHE A 75 -1.00 -29.41 -15.49
N GLU A 76 -0.85 -30.67 -15.06
CA GLU A 76 -1.23 -31.85 -15.85
C GLU A 76 -2.75 -31.97 -15.98
N GLU A 77 -3.49 -31.43 -15.01
CA GLU A 77 -4.95 -31.30 -15.05
C GLU A 77 -5.44 -30.24 -16.06
N ILE A 78 -4.56 -29.36 -16.56
CA ILE A 78 -4.91 -28.38 -17.59
C ILE A 78 -4.60 -28.93 -18.98
N VAL A 79 -5.64 -29.40 -19.66
CA VAL A 79 -5.52 -30.03 -20.99
C VAL A 79 -5.57 -28.99 -22.12
N GLY A 80 -4.63 -29.09 -23.08
CA GLY A 80 -4.68 -28.35 -24.35
C GLY A 80 -4.26 -26.88 -24.28
N GLN A 81 -3.62 -26.46 -23.18
CA GLN A 81 -3.11 -25.09 -22.98
C GLN A 81 -1.60 -25.04 -22.70
N GLU A 82 -0.84 -26.04 -23.13
CA GLU A 82 0.58 -26.24 -22.77
C GLU A 82 1.44 -25.03 -23.16
N ARG A 83 1.18 -24.44 -24.35
CA ARG A 83 1.89 -23.25 -24.83
C ARG A 83 1.61 -22.02 -23.95
N ALA A 84 0.37 -21.84 -23.51
CA ALA A 84 -0.02 -20.72 -22.67
C ALA A 84 0.59 -20.83 -21.27
N ILE A 85 0.54 -22.04 -20.69
CA ILE A 85 1.17 -22.37 -19.40
C ILE A 85 2.67 -22.10 -19.44
N LYS A 86 3.37 -22.59 -20.47
CA LYS A 86 4.82 -22.37 -20.62
C LYS A 86 5.18 -20.88 -20.70
N SER A 87 4.38 -20.10 -21.44
CA SER A 87 4.54 -18.64 -21.52
C SER A 87 4.32 -17.97 -20.16
N LEU A 88 3.25 -18.35 -19.44
CA LEU A 88 2.93 -17.81 -18.12
C LEU A 88 4.05 -18.08 -17.11
N ILE A 89 4.52 -19.33 -17.01
CA ILE A 89 5.62 -19.72 -16.11
C ILE A 89 6.89 -18.94 -16.45
N SER A 90 7.24 -18.82 -17.74
CA SER A 90 8.46 -18.09 -18.15
C SER A 90 8.45 -16.62 -17.75
N LYS A 91 7.28 -15.96 -17.77
CA LYS A 91 7.12 -14.55 -17.39
C LYS A 91 7.08 -14.35 -15.87
N MET A 92 6.40 -15.25 -15.16
CA MET A 92 6.31 -15.26 -13.69
C MET A 92 7.66 -15.57 -13.06
N SER A 93 8.43 -16.50 -13.63
CA SER A 93 9.71 -16.96 -13.08
C SER A 93 10.86 -15.99 -13.35
N SER A 94 10.60 -14.79 -13.86
CA SER A 94 11.64 -13.76 -14.00
C SER A 94 12.05 -13.24 -12.62
N PRO A 95 13.34 -12.91 -12.38
CA PRO A 95 13.75 -12.16 -11.19
C PRO A 95 13.02 -10.82 -11.04
N TYR A 96 12.54 -10.28 -12.17
CA TYR A 96 11.70 -9.09 -12.26
C TYR A 96 10.40 -9.47 -12.98
N PRO A 97 9.40 -10.02 -12.28
CA PRO A 97 8.14 -10.44 -12.88
C PRO A 97 7.40 -9.20 -13.40
N GLN A 98 7.01 -9.23 -14.67
CA GLN A 98 6.21 -8.17 -15.29
C GLN A 98 4.72 -8.39 -15.03
N HIS A 99 3.92 -7.34 -15.22
CA HIS A 99 2.46 -7.47 -15.21
C HIS A 99 1.98 -8.39 -16.33
N ILE A 100 1.10 -9.34 -15.99
CA ILE A 100 0.58 -10.34 -16.93
C ILE A 100 -0.92 -10.15 -17.08
N ILE A 101 -1.37 -10.00 -18.33
CA ILE A 101 -2.80 -9.98 -18.67
C ILE A 101 -3.18 -11.34 -19.24
N LEU A 102 -4.11 -12.02 -18.57
CA LEU A 102 -4.72 -13.27 -19.07
C LEU A 102 -6.08 -12.94 -19.69
N TYR A 103 -6.22 -13.20 -20.99
CA TYR A 103 -7.45 -12.95 -21.73
C TYR A 103 -8.00 -14.23 -22.37
N GLY A 104 -9.31 -14.28 -22.59
CA GLY A 104 -10.01 -15.42 -23.18
C GLY A 104 -11.45 -15.57 -22.68
N PRO A 105 -12.24 -16.51 -23.24
CA PRO A 105 -13.63 -16.74 -22.83
C PRO A 105 -13.78 -17.05 -21.33
N PRO A 106 -14.93 -16.78 -20.70
CA PRO A 106 -15.17 -17.17 -19.31
C PRO A 106 -15.10 -18.70 -19.14
N GLY A 107 -14.62 -19.17 -17.98
CA GLY A 107 -14.56 -20.61 -17.68
C GLY A 107 -13.34 -21.36 -18.22
N VAL A 108 -12.48 -20.77 -19.06
CA VAL A 108 -11.30 -21.45 -19.65
C VAL A 108 -10.13 -21.69 -18.68
N GLY A 109 -10.29 -21.38 -17.39
CA GLY A 109 -9.27 -21.65 -16.36
C GLY A 109 -8.18 -20.60 -16.19
N LYS A 110 -8.35 -19.36 -16.70
CA LYS A 110 -7.35 -18.26 -16.57
C LYS A 110 -6.86 -18.05 -15.13
N THR A 111 -7.80 -17.87 -14.19
CA THR A 111 -7.47 -17.64 -12.78
C THR A 111 -6.84 -18.87 -12.12
N SER A 112 -7.29 -20.08 -12.51
CA SER A 112 -6.69 -21.33 -12.04
C SER A 112 -5.25 -21.48 -12.50
N ALA A 113 -4.96 -21.20 -13.78
CA ALA A 113 -3.61 -21.23 -14.33
C ALA A 113 -2.68 -20.20 -13.68
N ALA A 114 -3.20 -19.00 -13.37
CA ALA A 114 -2.44 -17.97 -12.65
C ALA A 114 -2.01 -18.45 -11.25
N ARG A 115 -2.93 -19.09 -10.51
CA ARG A 115 -2.62 -19.64 -9.18
C ARG A 115 -1.51 -20.68 -9.27
N LEU A 116 -1.66 -21.67 -10.15
CA LEU A 116 -0.66 -22.72 -10.31
C LEU A 116 0.70 -22.19 -10.76
N ALA A 117 0.72 -21.14 -11.58
CA ALA A 117 1.96 -20.52 -11.99
C ALA A 117 2.70 -19.85 -10.83
N LEU A 118 1.98 -19.30 -9.84
CA LEU A 118 2.63 -18.78 -8.63
C LEU A 118 3.24 -19.92 -7.82
N GLU A 119 2.51 -21.01 -7.63
CA GLU A 119 3.01 -22.18 -6.88
C GLU A 119 4.26 -22.81 -7.52
N GLU A 120 4.38 -22.82 -8.85
CA GLU A 120 5.62 -23.22 -9.52
C GLU A 120 6.73 -22.18 -9.39
N ALA A 121 6.41 -20.88 -9.48
CA ALA A 121 7.40 -19.82 -9.35
C ALA A 121 8.07 -19.85 -7.95
N LYS A 122 7.31 -20.09 -6.88
CA LYS A 122 7.83 -20.23 -5.51
C LYS A 122 8.89 -21.33 -5.34
N LYS A 123 8.85 -22.38 -6.16
CA LYS A 123 9.83 -23.48 -6.11
C LYS A 123 11.20 -23.07 -6.66
N LEU A 124 11.29 -21.93 -7.33
CA LEU A 124 12.49 -21.45 -8.01
C LEU A 124 13.17 -20.35 -7.19
N ASN A 125 14.37 -20.66 -6.69
CA ASN A 125 15.16 -19.78 -5.81
C ASN A 125 15.55 -18.41 -6.40
N PHE A 126 15.46 -18.23 -7.73
CA PHE A 126 15.83 -16.99 -8.42
C PHE A 126 14.64 -16.07 -8.70
N THR A 127 13.43 -16.49 -8.34
CA THR A 127 12.23 -15.66 -8.44
C THR A 127 12.06 -14.84 -7.16
N PRO A 128 11.32 -13.73 -7.19
CA PRO A 128 11.05 -12.96 -5.97
C PRO A 128 9.98 -13.59 -5.07
N PHE A 129 9.42 -14.75 -5.44
CA PHE A 129 8.36 -15.40 -4.69
C PHE A 129 8.96 -16.46 -3.76
N ASP A 130 8.58 -16.39 -2.50
CA ASP A 130 8.94 -17.34 -1.45
C ASP A 130 7.73 -18.19 -1.01
N ASN A 131 7.94 -19.10 -0.06
CA ASN A 131 6.87 -19.95 0.47
C ASN A 131 5.75 -19.15 1.16
N ASP A 132 6.07 -17.94 1.65
CA ASP A 132 5.15 -17.05 2.34
C ASP A 132 4.35 -16.15 1.38
N SER A 133 4.71 -16.13 0.10
CA SER A 133 4.04 -15.32 -0.92
C SER A 133 2.60 -15.81 -1.14
N GLU A 134 1.61 -14.92 -1.07
CA GLU A 134 0.20 -15.29 -1.18
C GLU A 134 -0.42 -14.99 -2.55
N PHE A 135 -1.30 -15.88 -3.03
CA PHE A 135 -2.15 -15.60 -4.18
C PHE A 135 -3.42 -14.87 -3.73
N VAL A 136 -3.46 -13.55 -3.93
CA VAL A 136 -4.60 -12.72 -3.54
C VAL A 136 -5.57 -12.54 -4.71
N GLU A 137 -6.76 -13.14 -4.63
CA GLU A 137 -7.85 -12.89 -5.57
C GLU A 137 -8.66 -11.67 -5.12
N VAL A 138 -8.69 -10.62 -5.93
CA VAL A 138 -9.48 -9.42 -5.67
C VAL A 138 -10.61 -9.32 -6.68
N ASP A 139 -11.85 -9.26 -6.18
CA ASP A 139 -13.02 -8.99 -7.04
C ASP A 139 -13.18 -7.48 -7.26
N GLY A 140 -13.63 -7.10 -8.45
CA GLY A 140 -13.91 -5.71 -8.81
C GLY A 140 -14.98 -5.07 -7.91
N THR A 141 -15.84 -5.87 -7.28
CA THR A 141 -16.78 -5.38 -6.25
C THR A 141 -16.08 -4.99 -4.94
N THR A 142 -14.95 -5.63 -4.60
CA THR A 142 -14.19 -5.40 -3.36
C THR A 142 -13.29 -4.15 -3.46
N LEU A 143 -12.91 -3.76 -4.68
CA LEU A 143 -12.09 -2.56 -4.92
C LEU A 143 -12.89 -1.25 -4.95
N ARG A 144 -14.23 -1.30 -4.98
CA ARG A 144 -15.12 -0.13 -4.92
C ARG A 144 -15.36 0.33 -3.49
N TRP A 145 -14.30 0.76 -2.80
CA TRP A 145 -14.49 1.58 -1.60
C TRP A 145 -13.92 2.97 -1.85
N ASP A 146 -14.75 3.83 -2.46
CA ASP A 146 -14.56 5.27 -2.38
C ASP A 146 -15.54 5.84 -1.34
N PRO A 147 -15.06 6.49 -0.25
CA PRO A 147 -15.93 7.15 0.72
C PRO A 147 -16.80 8.29 0.16
N ARG A 148 -16.67 8.65 -1.13
CA ARG A 148 -17.43 9.69 -1.84
C ARG A 148 -18.41 9.13 -2.89
N GLU A 149 -18.49 7.81 -3.08
CA GLU A 149 -19.33 7.16 -4.10
C GLU A 149 -20.81 7.09 -3.70
N ILE A 150 -21.60 8.11 -4.06
CA ILE A 150 -23.08 8.05 -4.06
C ILE A 150 -23.68 7.86 -5.47
N THR A 151 -22.89 7.80 -6.55
CA THR A 151 -23.47 7.84 -7.91
C THR A 151 -23.09 6.68 -8.83
N ASN A 152 -24.17 6.09 -9.36
CA ASN A 152 -24.36 5.20 -10.51
C ASN A 152 -23.37 4.01 -10.70
N PRO A 153 -23.81 2.76 -10.41
CA PRO A 153 -22.99 1.56 -10.57
C PRO A 153 -22.60 1.23 -12.02
N LEU A 154 -23.25 1.86 -13.03
CA LEU A 154 -22.90 1.67 -14.44
C LEU A 154 -21.72 2.53 -14.91
N LEU A 155 -21.47 3.69 -14.27
CA LEU A 155 -20.40 4.61 -14.67
C LEU A 155 -19.20 4.57 -13.71
N GLY A 156 -19.40 4.15 -12.45
CA GLY A 156 -18.37 4.22 -11.41
C GLY A 156 -17.98 5.66 -11.07
N SER A 157 -17.44 5.93 -9.89
CA SER A 157 -16.75 7.20 -9.71
C SER A 157 -15.45 7.14 -10.49
N VAL A 158 -15.40 7.87 -11.59
CA VAL A 158 -14.20 7.95 -12.41
C VAL A 158 -13.28 9.00 -11.78
N HIS A 159 -12.68 8.63 -10.65
CA HIS A 159 -11.70 9.46 -9.94
C HIS A 159 -10.25 9.10 -10.27
N ASP A 160 -10.02 8.30 -11.33
CA ASP A 160 -8.68 8.07 -11.86
C ASP A 160 -8.08 9.39 -12.38
N PRO A 161 -6.81 9.74 -12.05
CA PRO A 161 -6.14 10.96 -12.52
C PRO A 161 -6.11 11.13 -14.05
N ILE A 162 -6.26 10.03 -14.81
CA ILE A 162 -6.38 10.05 -16.27
C ILE A 162 -7.72 10.60 -16.78
N TYR A 163 -8.77 10.64 -15.95
CA TYR A 163 -10.10 11.14 -16.34
C TYR A 163 -10.43 12.53 -15.76
N GLN A 164 -9.63 13.06 -14.83
CA GLN A 164 -9.86 14.38 -14.21
C GLN A 164 -9.57 15.58 -15.14
N GLY A 165 -9.16 15.36 -16.39
CA GLY A 165 -8.79 16.42 -17.32
C GLY A 165 -9.67 16.54 -18.57
N SER A 166 -10.59 15.61 -18.80
CA SER A 166 -11.37 15.57 -20.04
C SER A 166 -12.28 16.80 -20.13
N LYS A 167 -12.09 17.64 -21.15
CA LYS A 167 -13.06 18.70 -21.47
C LYS A 167 -14.44 18.04 -21.65
N LYS A 168 -15.50 18.73 -21.20
CA LYS A 168 -16.90 18.24 -21.13
C LYS A 168 -17.34 17.43 -22.36
N ASP A 169 -16.85 17.77 -23.56
CA ASP A 169 -17.23 17.16 -24.83
C ASP A 169 -16.80 15.68 -24.98
N LEU A 170 -15.75 15.23 -24.27
CA LEU A 170 -15.26 13.83 -24.34
C LEU A 170 -15.77 12.95 -23.18
N ALA A 171 -16.30 13.57 -22.12
CA ALA A 171 -16.77 12.87 -20.92
C ALA A 171 -18.06 12.06 -21.19
N GLU A 172 -18.92 12.50 -22.12
CA GLU A 172 -20.14 11.77 -22.47
C GLU A 172 -19.89 10.46 -23.23
N ILE A 173 -18.74 10.34 -23.91
CA ILE A 173 -18.40 9.17 -24.75
C ILE A 173 -17.52 8.16 -23.99
N GLY A 174 -17.02 8.51 -22.79
CA GLY A 174 -16.23 7.61 -21.96
C GLY A 174 -14.83 7.27 -22.52
N VAL A 175 -14.33 8.06 -23.47
CA VAL A 175 -13.00 7.86 -24.06
C VAL A 175 -11.95 8.55 -23.18
N PRO A 176 -10.98 7.81 -22.61
CA PRO A 176 -9.91 8.41 -21.80
C PRO A 176 -8.95 9.23 -22.65
N GLU A 177 -8.55 10.41 -22.16
CA GLU A 177 -7.50 11.24 -22.78
C GLU A 177 -6.23 11.18 -21.91
N PRO A 178 -5.19 10.43 -22.31
CA PRO A 178 -3.97 10.33 -21.52
C PRO A 178 -3.24 11.68 -21.50
N LYS A 179 -2.98 12.21 -20.30
CA LYS A 179 -2.13 13.41 -20.14
C LYS A 179 -0.70 13.09 -20.58
N THR A 180 -0.19 13.85 -21.54
CA THR A 180 1.22 13.81 -21.94
C THR A 180 2.11 14.06 -20.72
N GLY A 181 2.99 13.11 -20.41
CA GLY A 181 3.93 13.16 -19.28
C GLY A 181 3.64 12.18 -18.13
N LEU A 182 2.54 11.41 -18.18
CA LEU A 182 2.20 10.42 -17.15
C LEU A 182 2.78 9.02 -17.37
N VAL A 183 3.46 8.80 -18.51
CA VAL A 183 4.20 7.57 -18.80
C VAL A 183 5.58 7.97 -19.33
N THR A 184 6.62 7.63 -18.57
CA THR A 184 8.01 7.56 -19.04
C THR A 184 8.34 6.14 -19.44
#